data_AF-A0A9D6TI85-F1
#
_entry.id   AF-A0A9D6TI85-F1
#
_cell.length_a   1.000
_cell.length_b   1.000
_cell.length_c   1.000
_cell.angle_alpha   90.00
_cell.angle_beta   90.00
_cell.angle_gamma   90.00
#
_symmetry.space_group_name_H-M   'P 1'
#
loop_
_entity.id
_entity.type
_entity.pdbx_description
1 polymer ?
#
loop_
_entity_poly.entity_id
_entity_poly.type
_entity_poly.pdbx_seq_one_letter_code
_entity_poly.pdbx_strand_id
1 'polypeptide(L)'
;MPLIYLILATMVVSLVLMQINQRVASPVLSIVDRWLRWLVFSVGTAQLVREFELIDRPFWALALAFFLLWFLGETLYNWLAITAHSLSPLPLFPRYVVNKSGEEWPVQPRLLKIREWLRAQGFRQTQALKAEIGGGIFLRVSVYQDARATVRLQVTFIPQSNAAISICYGVTSITEDGSRYLTDNLYIPFGGFYPENWFVERAPWRRSLPRLLARHRARLAAAGATAVPNPTDPLADLNTVQHELDQLNTELGFLHPHAERDDLGKFTQEGRYRVWKEIWMLNYLGRSARYE
;
A
#
# COMPACT_ATOMS: atom_id res chain seq x y z
N MET A 1 13.93 -36.95 -3.18
CA MET A 1 12.73 -36.45 -3.88
C MET A 1 13.18 -35.82 -5.18
N PRO A 2 12.75 -36.30 -6.36
CA PRO A 2 13.08 -35.65 -7.61
C PRO A 2 12.53 -34.21 -7.63
N LEU A 3 13.31 -33.30 -8.22
CA LEU A 3 13.06 -31.85 -8.25
C LEU A 3 11.65 -31.50 -8.76
N ILE A 4 11.12 -32.31 -9.69
CA ILE A 4 9.77 -32.16 -10.23
C ILE A 4 8.67 -32.21 -9.15
N TYR A 5 8.79 -33.06 -8.12
CA TYR A 5 7.79 -33.09 -7.04
C TYR A 5 7.86 -31.84 -6.16
N LEU A 6 9.05 -31.25 -5.98
CA LEU A 6 9.19 -29.99 -5.25
C LEU A 6 8.55 -28.84 -6.04
N ILE A 7 8.74 -28.79 -7.36
CA ILE A 7 8.10 -27.79 -8.23
C ILE A 7 6.58 -27.93 -8.17
N LEU A 8 6.05 -29.15 -8.33
CA LEU A 8 4.61 -29.42 -8.25
C LEU A 8 4.03 -29.08 -6.87
N ALA A 9 4.71 -29.45 -5.79
CA ALA A 9 4.28 -29.08 -4.44
C ALA A 9 4.25 -27.55 -4.27
N THR A 10 5.25 -26.83 -4.78
CA THR A 10 5.32 -25.37 -4.73
C THR A 10 4.19 -24.73 -5.55
N MET A 11 3.86 -25.29 -6.72
CA MET A 11 2.71 -24.87 -7.53
C MET A 11 1.39 -25.02 -6.76
N VAL A 12 1.17 -26.17 -6.13
CA VAL A 12 -0.03 -26.42 -5.32
C VAL A 12 -0.11 -25.42 -4.15
N VAL A 13 1.00 -25.18 -3.44
CA VAL A 13 1.04 -24.21 -2.35
C VAL A 13 0.73 -22.79 -2.84
N SER A 14 1.29 -22.38 -3.98
CA SER A 14 0.98 -21.07 -4.59
C SER A 14 -0.51 -20.95 -4.94
N LEU A 15 -1.11 -21.97 -5.57
CA LEU A 15 -2.54 -21.96 -5.89
C LEU A 15 -3.42 -21.88 -4.64
N VAL A 16 -3.07 -22.62 -3.58
CA VAL A 16 -3.78 -22.55 -2.29
C VAL A 16 -3.65 -21.16 -1.68
N LEU A 17 -2.46 -20.57 -1.67
CA LEU A 17 -2.25 -19.22 -1.15
C LEU A 17 -3.01 -18.17 -1.96
N MET A 18 -3.02 -18.27 -3.29
CA MET A 18 -3.82 -17.42 -4.16
C MET A 18 -5.31 -17.53 -3.80
N GLN A 19 -5.85 -18.74 -3.65
CA GLN A 19 -7.25 -18.96 -3.33
C GLN A 19 -7.64 -18.40 -1.95
N ILE A 20 -6.78 -18.58 -0.94
CA ILE A 20 -6.98 -17.99 0.38
C ILE A 20 -6.94 -16.47 0.28
N ASN A 21 -5.97 -15.93 -0.44
CA ASN A 21 -5.74 -14.50 -0.54
C ASN A 21 -6.84 -13.78 -1.33
N GLN A 22 -7.52 -14.45 -2.27
CA GLN A 22 -8.71 -13.91 -2.90
C GLN A 22 -9.81 -13.57 -1.88
N ARG A 23 -9.89 -14.27 -0.75
CA ARG A 23 -10.89 -13.98 0.30
C ARG A 23 -10.38 -12.99 1.35
N VAL A 24 -9.10 -13.07 1.68
CA VAL A 24 -8.50 -12.30 2.78
C VAL A 24 -7.97 -10.94 2.31
N ALA A 25 -7.56 -10.80 1.05
CA ALA A 25 -6.90 -9.61 0.51
C ALA A 25 -5.71 -9.14 1.37
N SER A 26 -4.84 -10.09 1.75
CA SER A 26 -3.66 -9.83 2.58
C SER A 26 -2.43 -9.53 1.72
N PRO A 27 -1.81 -8.34 1.85
CA PRO A 27 -0.57 -8.03 1.13
C PRO A 27 0.57 -9.02 1.43
N VAL A 28 0.62 -9.56 2.65
CA VAL A 28 1.63 -10.53 3.07
C VAL A 28 1.51 -11.83 2.29
N LEU A 29 0.29 -12.34 2.13
CA LEU A 29 0.04 -13.55 1.33
C LEU A 29 0.36 -13.28 -0.14
N SER A 30 0.04 -12.09 -0.65
CA SER A 30 0.40 -11.67 -2.01
C SER A 30 1.92 -11.68 -2.25
N ILE A 31 2.72 -11.21 -1.27
CA ILE A 31 4.18 -11.19 -1.37
C ILE A 31 4.73 -12.62 -1.45
N VAL A 32 4.30 -13.50 -0.56
CA VAL A 32 4.75 -14.89 -0.53
C VAL A 32 4.35 -15.60 -1.81
N ASP A 33 3.11 -15.45 -2.27
CA ASP A 33 2.65 -16.05 -3.52
C ASP A 33 3.45 -15.58 -4.74
N ARG A 34 3.77 -14.28 -4.85
CA ARG A 34 4.60 -13.77 -5.94
C ARG A 34 5.97 -14.43 -5.98
N TRP A 35 6.64 -14.57 -4.84
CA TRP A 35 7.93 -15.27 -4.77
C TRP A 35 7.82 -16.73 -5.18
N LEU A 36 6.77 -17.43 -4.73
CA LEU A 36 6.55 -18.82 -5.13
C LEU A 36 6.30 -18.94 -6.64
N ARG A 37 5.45 -18.09 -7.23
CA ARG A 37 5.21 -18.09 -8.68
C ARG A 37 6.48 -17.80 -9.47
N TRP A 38 7.32 -16.88 -9.00
CA TRP A 38 8.58 -16.56 -9.64
C TRP A 38 9.57 -17.73 -9.59
N LEU A 39 9.68 -18.40 -8.43
CA LEU A 39 10.52 -19.60 -8.28
C LEU A 39 10.00 -20.77 -9.12
N VAL A 40 8.68 -20.97 -9.17
CA VAL A 40 8.05 -21.98 -10.03
C VAL A 40 8.36 -21.70 -11.50
N PHE A 41 8.23 -20.45 -11.95
CA PHE A 41 8.52 -20.08 -13.32
C PHE A 41 9.99 -20.31 -13.66
N SER A 42 10.92 -19.82 -12.83
CA SER A 42 12.35 -19.91 -13.12
C SER A 42 12.89 -21.33 -13.07
N VAL A 43 12.61 -22.07 -11.99
CA VAL A 43 13.07 -23.44 -11.77
C VAL A 43 12.30 -24.41 -12.66
N GLY A 44 11.00 -24.22 -12.83
CA GLY A 44 10.16 -25.06 -13.68
C GLY A 44 10.54 -24.96 -15.16
N THR A 45 10.74 -23.75 -15.68
CA THR A 45 11.14 -23.57 -17.08
C THR A 45 12.56 -24.10 -17.31
N ALA A 46 13.49 -23.89 -16.37
CA ALA A 46 14.82 -24.48 -16.44
C ALA A 46 14.80 -26.01 -16.45
N GLN A 47 13.90 -26.63 -15.69
CA GLN A 47 13.72 -28.08 -15.66
C GLN A 47 13.18 -28.60 -16.99
N LEU A 48 12.17 -27.95 -17.57
CA LEU A 48 11.65 -28.30 -18.89
C LEU A 48 12.72 -28.21 -19.97
N VAL A 49 13.47 -27.10 -20.02
CA VAL A 49 14.56 -26.92 -20.99
C VAL A 49 15.61 -28.03 -20.89
N ARG A 50 15.92 -28.48 -19.67
CA ARG A 50 16.84 -29.58 -19.43
C ARG A 50 16.27 -30.92 -19.87
N GLU A 51 15.02 -31.21 -19.56
CA GLU A 51 14.36 -32.48 -19.93
C GLU A 51 14.15 -32.63 -21.45
N PHE A 52 13.90 -31.52 -22.14
CA PHE A 52 13.76 -31.48 -23.59
C PHE A 52 15.08 -31.22 -24.33
N GLU A 53 16.21 -31.14 -23.61
CA GLU A 53 17.55 -30.91 -24.16
C GLU A 53 17.63 -29.69 -25.10
N LEU A 54 16.83 -28.65 -24.83
CA LEU A 54 16.71 -27.49 -25.73
C LEU A 54 17.94 -26.58 -25.71
N ILE A 55 18.65 -26.53 -24.58
CA ILE A 55 19.80 -25.65 -24.37
C ILE A 55 20.85 -26.38 -23.54
N ASP A 56 22.06 -26.50 -24.08
CA ASP A 56 23.22 -27.10 -23.40
C ASP A 56 23.90 -26.08 -22.48
N ARG A 57 23.26 -25.80 -21.34
CA ARG A 57 23.77 -24.93 -20.27
C ARG A 57 23.46 -25.53 -18.90
N PRO A 58 24.28 -25.24 -17.88
CA PRO A 58 24.05 -25.78 -16.55
C PRO A 58 22.72 -25.25 -15.98
N PHE A 59 22.02 -26.12 -15.23
CA PHE A 59 20.68 -25.84 -14.70
C PHE A 59 20.57 -24.50 -13.94
N TRP A 60 21.57 -24.17 -13.12
CA TRP A 60 21.56 -22.92 -12.35
C TRP A 60 21.59 -21.67 -13.25
N ALA A 61 22.27 -21.74 -14.40
CA ALA A 61 22.35 -20.64 -15.35
C ALA A 61 21.01 -20.46 -16.07
N LEU A 62 20.35 -21.57 -16.42
CA LEU A 62 18.99 -21.54 -16.98
C LEU A 62 17.99 -20.96 -15.97
N ALA A 63 18.03 -21.41 -14.71
CA ALA A 63 17.15 -20.91 -13.66
C ALA A 63 17.34 -19.40 -13.43
N LEU A 64 18.61 -18.94 -13.38
CA LEU A 64 18.90 -17.51 -13.26
C LEU A 64 18.44 -16.71 -14.49
N ALA A 65 18.65 -17.24 -15.70
CA ALA A 65 18.21 -16.58 -16.93
C ALA A 65 16.69 -16.41 -16.97
N PHE A 66 15.92 -17.44 -16.64
CA PHE A 66 14.45 -17.34 -16.57
C PHE A 66 13.98 -16.47 -15.41
N PHE A 67 14.71 -16.45 -14.28
CA PHE A 67 14.45 -15.51 -13.20
C PHE A 67 14.57 -14.05 -13.65
N LEU A 68 15.65 -13.71 -14.38
CA LEU A 68 15.87 -12.37 -14.93
C LEU A 68 14.90 -12.03 -16.07
N LEU A 69 14.52 -13.02 -16.88
CA LEU A 69 13.50 -12.83 -17.92
C LEU A 69 12.16 -12.42 -17.29
N TRP A 70 11.75 -13.09 -16.22
CA TRP A 70 10.56 -12.72 -15.46
C TRP A 70 10.69 -11.33 -14.82
N PHE A 71 11.86 -11.01 -14.25
CA PHE A 71 12.16 -9.67 -13.73
C PHE A 71 11.94 -8.58 -14.78
N LEU A 72 12.44 -8.80 -16.00
CA LEU A 72 12.31 -7.87 -17.11
C LEU A 72 10.83 -7.72 -17.53
N GLY A 73 10.11 -8.83 -17.64
CA GLY A 73 8.68 -8.83 -17.96
C GLY A 73 7.86 -8.05 -16.95
N GLU A 74 8.09 -8.25 -15.65
CA GLU A 74 7.41 -7.49 -14.61
C GLU A 74 7.83 -6.02 -14.57
N THR A 75 9.11 -5.73 -14.82
CA THR A 75 9.60 -4.35 -14.91
C THR A 75 8.88 -3.60 -16.02
N LEU A 76 8.78 -4.20 -17.21
CA LEU A 76 8.06 -3.62 -18.34
C LEU A 76 6.57 -3.45 -18.03
N TYR A 77 5.92 -4.48 -17.48
CA TYR A 77 4.51 -4.41 -17.10
C TYR A 77 4.23 -3.28 -16.10
N ASN A 78 5.01 -3.20 -15.02
CA ASN A 78 4.83 -2.16 -14.00
C ASN A 78 5.12 -0.76 -14.57
N TRP A 79 6.11 -0.63 -15.45
CA TRP A 79 6.40 0.64 -16.12
C TRP A 79 5.24 1.12 -17.00
N LEU A 80 4.64 0.20 -17.77
CA LEU A 80 3.45 0.48 -18.57
C LEU A 80 2.25 0.84 -17.69
N ALA A 81 2.04 0.13 -16.57
CA ALA A 81 0.96 0.42 -15.63
C ALA A 81 1.11 1.81 -14.97
N ILE A 82 2.32 2.19 -14.57
CA ILE A 82 2.62 3.53 -14.05
C ILE A 82 2.34 4.59 -15.12
N THR A 83 2.80 4.35 -16.35
CA THR A 83 2.60 5.28 -17.47
C THR A 83 1.10 5.45 -17.77
N ALA A 84 0.33 4.36 -17.81
CA ALA A 84 -1.11 4.40 -17.99
C ALA A 84 -1.81 5.16 -16.85
N HIS A 85 -1.40 4.95 -15.60
CA HIS A 85 -1.96 5.70 -14.47
C HIS A 85 -1.60 7.19 -14.52
N SER A 86 -0.37 7.52 -14.94
CA SER A 86 0.10 8.88 -15.17
C SER A 86 -0.77 9.63 -16.17
N LEU A 87 -1.19 8.97 -17.25
CA LEU A 87 -2.01 9.55 -18.32
C LEU A 87 -3.53 9.45 -18.06
N SER A 88 -3.94 8.65 -17.08
CA SER A 88 -5.36 8.49 -16.77
C SER A 88 -5.99 9.77 -16.20
N PRO A 89 -7.30 9.99 -16.31
CA PRO A 89 -7.98 11.12 -15.66
C PRO A 89 -8.13 10.94 -14.14
N LEU A 90 -7.67 9.82 -13.57
CA LEU A 90 -7.88 9.50 -12.16
C LEU A 90 -7.05 10.41 -11.25
N PRO A 91 -7.64 11.04 -10.22
CA PRO A 91 -6.86 11.90 -9.33
C PRO A 91 -5.84 11.08 -8.54
N LEU A 92 -4.58 11.56 -8.48
CA LEU A 92 -3.56 10.97 -7.59
C LEU A 92 -3.91 11.21 -6.13
N PHE A 93 -4.45 12.39 -5.85
CA PHE A 93 -4.86 12.85 -4.55
C PHE A 93 -6.38 13.05 -4.57
N PRO A 94 -7.18 12.00 -4.29
CA PRO A 94 -8.61 12.06 -4.44
C PRO A 94 -9.23 12.93 -3.34
N ARG A 95 -10.26 13.69 -3.69
CA ARG A 95 -10.99 14.54 -2.75
C ARG A 95 -11.91 13.69 -1.88
N TYR A 96 -11.79 13.86 -0.56
CA TYR A 96 -12.69 13.22 0.39
C TYR A 96 -13.98 14.01 0.52
N VAL A 97 -15.08 13.30 0.75
CA VAL A 97 -16.40 13.82 1.08
C VAL A 97 -17.01 13.02 2.23
N VAL A 98 -17.94 13.63 2.98
CA VAL A 98 -18.66 12.93 4.06
C VAL A 98 -19.50 11.80 3.49
N ASN A 99 -19.34 10.61 4.06
CA ASN A 99 -20.15 9.46 3.72
C ASN A 99 -21.48 9.50 4.47
N LYS A 100 -22.56 9.91 3.80
CA LYS A 100 -23.93 9.95 4.36
C LYS A 100 -24.74 8.68 4.12
N SER A 101 -24.24 7.71 3.35
CA SER A 101 -25.03 6.56 2.90
C SER A 101 -25.15 5.43 3.92
N GLY A 102 -24.54 5.54 5.10
CA GLY A 102 -24.60 4.52 6.17
C GLY A 102 -23.79 3.24 5.90
N GLU A 103 -23.33 3.01 4.67
CA GLU A 103 -22.55 1.82 4.26
C GLU A 103 -21.03 1.94 4.49
N GLU A 104 -20.62 2.57 5.57
CA GLU A 104 -19.19 2.76 5.84
C GLU A 104 -18.48 1.43 6.15
N TRP A 105 -19.07 0.64 7.05
CA TRP A 105 -18.40 -0.53 7.61
C TRP A 105 -18.89 -1.82 6.95
N PRO A 106 -18.02 -2.63 6.34
CA PRO A 106 -18.44 -3.89 5.76
C PRO A 106 -18.83 -4.90 6.84
N VAL A 107 -19.82 -5.75 6.55
CA VAL A 107 -20.44 -6.72 7.50
C VAL A 107 -19.58 -7.98 7.71
N GLN A 108 -18.27 -7.92 7.44
CA GLN A 108 -17.38 -9.08 7.59
C GLN A 108 -17.00 -9.27 9.07
N PRO A 109 -17.07 -10.50 9.64
CA PRO A 109 -16.80 -10.74 11.06
C PRO A 109 -15.44 -10.20 11.54
N ARG A 110 -14.39 -10.33 10.71
CA ARG A 110 -13.05 -9.81 11.01
C ARG A 110 -13.02 -8.29 11.18
N LEU A 111 -13.85 -7.55 10.44
CA LEU A 111 -13.92 -6.09 10.47
C LEU A 111 -14.78 -5.61 11.64
N LEU A 112 -15.82 -6.37 11.99
CA LEU A 112 -16.62 -6.11 13.19
C LEU A 112 -15.78 -6.24 14.47
N LYS A 113 -14.92 -7.26 14.57
CA LYS A 113 -13.96 -7.41 15.68
C LYS A 113 -13.05 -6.20 15.87
N ILE A 114 -12.61 -5.57 14.78
CA ILE A 114 -11.77 -4.36 14.85
C ILE A 114 -12.58 -3.18 15.39
N ARG A 115 -13.82 -3.03 14.95
CA ARG A 115 -14.72 -1.98 15.45
C ARG A 115 -15.03 -2.15 16.94
N GLU A 116 -15.27 -3.38 17.39
CA GLU A 116 -15.45 -3.70 18.81
C GLU A 116 -14.19 -3.40 19.61
N TRP A 117 -13.02 -3.78 19.09
CA TRP A 117 -11.74 -3.48 19.71
C TRP A 117 -11.49 -1.97 19.85
N LEU A 118 -11.78 -1.18 18.81
CA LEU A 118 -11.66 0.29 18.87
C LEU A 118 -12.51 0.88 20.01
N ARG A 119 -13.77 0.43 20.13
CA ARG A 119 -14.68 0.84 21.21
C ARG A 119 -14.13 0.45 22.58
N ALA A 120 -13.65 -0.78 22.73
CA ALA A 120 -13.06 -1.26 23.98
C ALA A 120 -11.80 -0.48 24.39
N GLN A 121 -11.05 0.05 23.42
CA GLN A 121 -9.89 0.91 23.66
C GLN A 121 -10.25 2.40 23.88
N GLY A 122 -11.53 2.75 23.92
CA GLY A 122 -11.99 4.12 24.14
C GLY A 122 -11.89 5.03 22.93
N PHE A 123 -11.63 4.50 21.74
CA PHE A 123 -11.70 5.28 20.51
C PHE A 123 -13.15 5.56 20.13
N ARG A 124 -13.44 6.83 19.84
CA ARG A 124 -14.75 7.28 19.36
C ARG A 124 -14.66 7.59 17.88
N GLN A 125 -15.69 7.20 17.14
CA GLN A 125 -15.78 7.54 15.73
C GLN A 125 -16.14 9.02 15.60
N THR A 126 -15.33 9.76 14.84
CA THR A 126 -15.55 11.19 14.58
C THR A 126 -16.27 11.40 13.25
N GLN A 127 -15.86 10.69 12.20
CA GLN A 127 -16.41 10.91 10.86
C GLN A 127 -16.26 9.69 9.96
N ALA A 128 -17.24 9.49 9.07
CA ALA A 128 -17.19 8.54 7.98
C ALA A 128 -17.00 9.30 6.67
N LEU A 129 -16.01 8.92 5.87
CA LEU A 129 -15.58 9.61 4.66
C LEU A 129 -15.50 8.64 3.49
N LYS A 130 -15.57 9.19 2.27
CA LYS A 130 -15.30 8.45 1.04
C LYS A 130 -14.58 9.34 0.04
N ALA A 131 -13.80 8.72 -0.84
CA ALA A 131 -13.13 9.39 -1.95
C ALA A 131 -13.26 8.52 -3.21
N GLU A 132 -13.56 9.13 -4.35
CA GLU A 132 -13.65 8.42 -5.63
C GLU A 132 -12.24 8.23 -6.21
N ILE A 133 -11.91 6.99 -6.57
CA ILE A 133 -10.62 6.62 -7.17
C ILE A 133 -10.74 6.25 -8.65
N GLY A 134 -11.95 6.28 -9.21
CA GLY A 134 -12.21 6.04 -10.62
C GLY A 134 -13.30 5.02 -10.91
N GLY A 135 -14.05 5.23 -12.00
CA GLY A 135 -15.04 4.27 -12.49
C GLY A 135 -16.15 3.96 -11.48
N GLY A 136 -16.53 4.93 -10.65
CA GLY A 136 -17.52 4.72 -9.57
C GLY A 136 -17.02 3.89 -8.39
N ILE A 137 -15.71 3.60 -8.32
CA ILE A 137 -15.09 2.91 -7.18
C ILE A 137 -14.72 3.94 -6.12
N PHE A 138 -15.16 3.69 -4.89
CA PHE A 138 -14.91 4.57 -3.75
C PHE A 138 -13.99 3.90 -2.73
N LEU A 139 -12.94 4.61 -2.32
CA LEU A 139 -12.25 4.36 -1.05
C LEU A 139 -13.14 4.83 0.08
N ARG A 140 -13.39 3.95 1.07
CA ARG A 140 -14.15 4.29 2.27
C ARG A 140 -13.18 4.44 3.43
N VAL A 141 -13.31 5.51 4.20
CA VAL A 141 -12.44 5.81 5.34
C VAL A 141 -13.29 6.10 6.56
N SER A 142 -12.92 5.49 7.68
CA SER A 142 -13.51 5.75 8.98
C SER A 142 -12.48 6.38 9.90
N VAL A 143 -12.80 7.55 10.46
CA VAL A 143 -11.90 8.28 11.33
C VAL A 143 -12.35 8.14 12.78
N TYR A 144 -11.41 7.75 13.63
CA TYR A 144 -11.56 7.64 15.07
C TYR A 144 -10.56 8.54 15.79
N GLN A 145 -10.93 8.97 16.98
CA GLN A 145 -10.04 9.68 17.90
C GLN A 145 -10.11 9.05 19.29
N ASP A 146 -9.00 9.12 20.02
CA ASP A 146 -8.98 8.78 21.43
C ASP A 146 -9.72 9.83 22.27
N ALA A 147 -9.95 9.54 23.55
CA ALA A 147 -10.72 10.43 24.43
C ALA A 147 -10.11 11.84 24.59
N ARG A 148 -8.79 11.98 24.41
CA ARG A 148 -8.09 13.28 24.50
C ARG A 148 -7.91 13.96 23.13
N ALA A 149 -8.39 13.34 22.04
CA ALA A 149 -8.18 13.78 20.66
C ALA A 149 -6.71 13.99 20.27
N THR A 150 -5.79 13.30 20.96
CA THR A 150 -4.33 13.36 20.73
C THR A 150 -3.87 12.41 19.64
N VAL A 151 -4.60 11.30 19.45
CA VAL A 151 -4.31 10.27 18.46
C VAL A 151 -5.51 10.10 17.54
N ARG A 152 -5.30 10.36 16.25
CA ARG A 152 -6.27 10.12 15.18
C ARG A 152 -5.95 8.80 14.49
N LEU A 153 -6.96 7.98 14.31
CA LEU A 153 -6.86 6.68 13.66
C LEU A 153 -7.80 6.65 12.45
N GLN A 154 -7.23 6.34 11.29
CA GLN A 154 -7.95 6.19 10.03
C GLN A 154 -8.00 4.72 9.67
N VAL A 155 -9.19 4.20 9.41
CA VAL A 155 -9.41 2.86 8.89
C VAL A 155 -9.87 2.97 7.45
N THR A 156 -9.01 2.55 6.51
CA THR A 156 -9.26 2.64 5.07
C THR A 156 -9.64 1.29 4.52
N PHE A 157 -10.80 1.23 3.86
CA PHE A 157 -11.29 0.06 3.14
C PHE A 157 -10.99 0.22 1.65
N ILE A 158 -10.15 -0.66 1.14
CA ILE A 158 -9.70 -0.68 -0.26
C ILE A 158 -10.42 -1.82 -0.97
N PRO A 159 -11.41 -1.53 -1.85
CA PRO A 159 -12.08 -2.56 -2.63
C PRO A 159 -11.08 -3.25 -3.56
N GLN A 160 -11.24 -4.55 -3.74
CA GLN A 160 -10.50 -5.36 -4.71
C GLN A 160 -11.44 -5.74 -5.87
N SER A 161 -10.87 -6.08 -7.02
CA SER A 161 -11.62 -6.47 -8.22
C SER A 161 -12.50 -7.71 -8.02
N ASN A 162 -12.18 -8.57 -7.05
CA ASN A 162 -12.90 -9.79 -6.72
C ASN A 162 -13.92 -9.61 -5.57
N ALA A 163 -14.35 -8.37 -5.31
CA ALA A 163 -15.22 -7.97 -4.21
C ALA A 163 -14.65 -8.20 -2.79
N ALA A 164 -13.41 -8.68 -2.66
CA ALA A 164 -12.72 -8.66 -1.38
C ALA A 164 -12.39 -7.22 -0.97
N ILE A 165 -12.19 -7.03 0.33
CA ILE A 165 -11.87 -5.72 0.89
C ILE A 165 -10.56 -5.86 1.64
N SER A 166 -9.56 -5.08 1.24
CA SER A 166 -8.35 -4.91 2.04
C SER A 166 -8.56 -3.78 3.04
N ILE A 167 -7.96 -3.89 4.21
CA ILE A 167 -8.06 -2.90 5.28
C ILE A 167 -6.68 -2.37 5.62
N CYS A 168 -6.51 -1.06 5.60
CA CYS A 168 -5.30 -0.39 6.04
C CYS A 168 -5.63 0.56 7.18
N TYR A 169 -4.63 0.84 8.00
CA TYR A 169 -4.74 1.75 9.13
C TYR A 169 -3.68 2.84 8.99
N GLY A 170 -4.06 4.07 9.29
CA GLY A 170 -3.15 5.18 9.53
C GLY A 170 -3.36 5.70 10.95
N VAL A 171 -2.29 5.91 11.69
CA VAL A 171 -2.31 6.51 13.03
C VAL A 171 -1.50 7.79 12.98
N THR A 172 -2.14 8.90 13.32
CA THR A 172 -1.60 10.25 13.24
C THR A 172 -1.67 10.95 14.59
N SER A 173 -0.59 11.60 14.97
CA SER A 173 -0.54 12.53 16.10
C SER A 173 0.16 13.82 15.68
N ILE A 174 -0.24 14.93 16.28
CA ILE A 174 0.39 16.25 16.10
C ILE A 174 0.99 16.66 17.44
N THR A 175 2.14 17.32 17.42
CA THR A 175 2.87 17.80 18.59
C THR A 175 2.81 19.32 18.70
N GLU A 176 3.24 19.89 19.84
CA GLU A 176 3.16 21.35 20.11
C GLU A 176 3.92 22.21 19.09
N ASP A 177 5.04 21.70 18.57
CA ASP A 177 5.87 22.32 17.53
C ASP A 177 5.27 22.22 16.12
N GLY A 178 4.07 21.63 15.98
CA GLY A 178 3.41 21.43 14.69
C GLY A 178 3.93 20.23 13.89
N SER A 179 4.81 19.42 14.45
CA SER A 179 5.29 18.20 13.80
C SER A 179 4.17 17.14 13.71
N ARG A 180 4.11 16.43 12.58
CA ARG A 180 3.12 15.39 12.31
C ARG A 180 3.77 14.02 12.33
N TYR A 181 3.37 13.16 13.25
CA TYR A 181 3.78 11.77 13.28
C TYR A 181 2.73 10.91 12.58
N LEU A 182 3.10 10.25 11.48
CA LEU A 182 2.22 9.33 10.75
C LEU A 182 2.81 7.91 10.80
N THR A 183 2.02 6.94 11.27
CA THR A 183 2.36 5.51 11.20
C THR A 183 1.26 4.77 10.48
N ASP A 184 1.54 4.21 9.32
CA ASP A 184 0.54 3.48 8.54
C ASP A 184 1.02 2.10 8.11
N ASN A 185 0.11 1.31 7.56
CA ASN A 185 0.43 0.06 6.89
C ASN A 185 -0.14 0.01 5.46
N LEU A 186 -0.31 1.16 4.81
CA LEU A 186 -0.75 1.21 3.43
C LEU A 186 0.28 0.50 2.56
N TYR A 187 -0.19 -0.31 1.61
CA TYR A 187 0.64 -1.04 0.65
C TYR A 187 0.45 -0.52 -0.79
N ILE A 188 -0.15 0.67 -0.94
CA ILE A 188 -0.26 1.39 -2.20
C ILE A 188 1.03 2.21 -2.39
N PRO A 189 1.68 2.17 -3.57
CA PRO A 189 2.86 2.98 -3.84
C PRO A 189 2.49 4.47 -3.82
N PHE A 190 3.30 5.27 -3.14
CA PHE A 190 3.20 6.73 -3.12
C PHE A 190 4.31 7.35 -3.97
N GLY A 191 5.58 6.98 -3.72
CA GLY A 191 6.78 7.37 -4.46
C GLY A 191 7.24 8.81 -4.25
N GLY A 192 6.36 9.64 -3.71
CA GLY A 192 6.57 11.08 -3.54
C GLY A 192 7.22 11.47 -2.22
N PHE A 193 7.28 12.78 -2.01
CA PHE A 193 7.82 13.47 -0.86
C PHE A 193 6.74 13.82 0.16
N TYR A 194 7.14 13.90 1.42
CA TYR A 194 6.34 14.42 2.53
C TYR A 194 6.94 15.74 3.02
N PRO A 195 6.13 16.63 3.62
CA PRO A 195 6.66 17.83 4.27
C PRO A 195 7.71 17.51 5.33
N GLU A 196 8.67 18.40 5.54
CA GLU A 196 9.82 18.15 6.43
C GLU A 196 9.42 17.91 7.89
N ASN A 197 8.35 18.55 8.35
CA ASN A 197 7.81 18.34 9.70
C ASN A 197 6.98 17.04 9.82
N TRP A 198 6.96 16.17 8.80
CA TRP A 198 6.23 14.90 8.83
C TRP A 198 7.16 13.71 9.07
N PHE A 199 6.98 13.08 10.22
CA PHE A 199 7.68 11.87 10.60
C PHE A 199 6.86 10.63 10.20
N VAL A 200 7.03 10.19 8.95
CA VAL A 200 6.27 9.07 8.37
C VAL A 200 7.00 7.72 8.56
N GLU A 201 6.28 6.71 9.06
CA GLU A 201 6.72 5.30 9.02
C GLU A 201 5.61 4.45 8.41
N ARG A 202 5.88 3.83 7.26
CA ARG A 202 4.99 2.87 6.63
C ARG A 202 5.48 1.46 6.92
N ALA A 203 4.60 0.64 7.51
CA ALA A 203 4.89 -0.73 7.91
C ALA A 203 3.87 -1.72 7.33
N PRO A 204 3.92 -2.01 6.01
CA PRO A 204 2.95 -2.89 5.35
C PRO A 204 2.77 -4.27 6.00
N TRP A 205 3.84 -4.84 6.59
CA TRP A 205 3.79 -6.11 7.34
C TRP A 205 2.98 -6.06 8.63
N ARG A 206 2.80 -4.87 9.24
CA ARG A 206 2.05 -4.71 10.49
C ARG A 206 0.55 -4.62 10.22
N ARG A 207 -0.09 -5.77 9.96
CA ARG A 207 -1.54 -5.86 9.65
C ARG A 207 -2.47 -5.82 10.85
N SER A 208 -1.93 -5.85 12.07
CA SER A 208 -2.70 -5.75 13.31
C SER A 208 -2.76 -4.29 13.77
N LEU A 209 -3.97 -3.75 13.89
CA LEU A 209 -4.19 -2.41 14.41
C LEU A 209 -3.60 -2.19 15.82
N PRO A 210 -3.79 -3.11 16.80
CA PRO A 210 -3.10 -3.00 18.09
C PRO A 210 -1.58 -2.87 17.98
N ARG A 211 -0.94 -3.67 17.11
CA ARG A 211 0.52 -3.63 16.91
C ARG A 211 0.98 -2.35 16.22
N LEU A 212 0.17 -1.81 15.30
CA LEU A 212 0.46 -0.55 14.63
C LEU A 212 0.35 0.65 15.59
N LEU A 213 -0.71 0.68 16.41
CA LEU A 213 -0.91 1.69 17.44
C LEU A 213 0.21 1.64 18.49
N ALA A 214 0.59 0.44 18.95
CA ALA A 214 1.72 0.27 19.87
C ALA A 214 3.03 0.80 19.25
N ARG A 215 3.27 0.54 17.96
CA ARG A 215 4.44 1.09 17.24
C ARG A 215 4.40 2.61 17.19
N HIS A 216 3.25 3.20 16.85
CA HIS A 216 3.08 4.64 16.80
C HIS A 216 3.41 5.29 18.15
N ARG A 217 2.86 4.77 19.24
CA ARG A 217 3.16 5.26 20.61
C ARG A 217 4.63 5.10 20.98
N ALA A 218 5.23 3.97 20.63
CA ALA A 218 6.66 3.76 20.88
C ALA A 218 7.54 4.74 20.10
N ARG A 219 7.15 5.13 18.87
CA ARG A 219 7.87 6.16 18.09
C ARG A 219 7.79 7.53 18.75
N LEU A 220 6.59 7.94 19.18
CA LEU A 220 6.42 9.20 19.91
C LEU A 220 7.25 9.24 21.18
N ALA A 221 7.19 8.17 21.99
CA ALA A 221 7.96 8.07 23.22
C ALA A 221 9.48 8.10 22.97
N ALA A 222 9.96 7.38 21.94
CA ALA A 222 11.38 7.38 21.58
C ALA A 222 11.88 8.75 21.10
N ALA A 223 11.00 9.55 20.49
CA ALA A 223 11.32 10.91 20.07
C ALA A 223 11.16 11.95 21.20
N GLY A 224 10.68 11.55 22.40
CA GLY A 224 10.31 12.50 23.45
C GLY A 224 9.16 13.43 23.06
N ALA A 225 8.37 13.04 22.05
CA ALA A 225 7.35 13.87 21.44
C ALA A 225 6.02 13.76 22.21
N THR A 226 5.47 14.91 22.63
CA THR A 226 4.18 14.98 23.33
C THR A 226 3.07 15.32 22.34
N ALA A 227 2.15 14.38 22.14
CA ALA A 227 0.99 14.58 21.29
C ALA A 227 -0.01 15.54 21.94
N VAL A 228 -0.48 16.52 21.18
CA VAL A 228 -1.50 17.49 21.59
C VAL A 228 -2.86 17.18 20.99
N PRO A 229 -3.96 17.62 21.63
CA PRO A 229 -5.28 17.52 21.03
C PRO A 229 -5.33 18.19 19.65
N ASN A 230 -5.80 17.47 18.64
CA ASN A 230 -6.03 17.99 17.30
C ASN A 230 -7.52 18.31 17.10
N PRO A 231 -7.93 19.60 17.18
CA PRO A 231 -9.32 20.01 17.05
C PRO A 231 -9.79 20.07 15.59
N THR A 232 -8.89 20.00 14.62
CA THR A 232 -9.21 20.16 13.19
C THR A 232 -10.17 19.08 12.73
N ASP A 233 -11.25 19.47 12.06
CA ASP A 233 -12.22 18.52 11.48
C ASP A 233 -11.50 17.50 10.55
N PRO A 234 -11.81 16.18 10.64
CA PRO A 234 -11.10 15.18 9.86
C PRO A 234 -11.20 15.33 8.34
N LEU A 235 -12.33 15.80 7.81
CA LEU A 235 -12.50 16.02 6.37
C LEU A 235 -11.62 17.17 5.90
N ALA A 236 -11.62 18.27 6.65
CA ALA A 236 -10.78 19.43 6.34
C ALA A 236 -9.30 19.04 6.37
N ASP A 237 -8.84 18.38 7.45
CA ASP A 237 -7.46 17.92 7.60
C ASP A 237 -7.03 17.01 6.45
N LEU A 238 -7.85 16.00 6.09
CA LEU A 238 -7.50 15.09 5.00
C LEU A 238 -7.39 15.79 3.65
N ASN A 239 -8.31 16.71 3.32
CA ASN A 239 -8.25 17.41 2.04
C ASN A 239 -7.11 18.44 2.00
N THR A 240 -6.79 19.12 3.12
CA THR A 240 -5.60 19.98 3.22
C THR A 240 -4.33 19.16 3.00
N VAL A 241 -4.23 17.99 3.64
CA VAL A 241 -3.13 17.04 3.44
C VAL A 241 -2.99 16.62 1.97
N GLN A 242 -4.09 16.27 1.30
CA GLN A 242 -4.06 15.91 -0.12
C GLN A 242 -3.52 17.05 -0.98
N HIS A 243 -3.94 18.28 -0.70
CA HIS A 243 -3.50 19.47 -1.42
C HIS A 243 -2.02 19.79 -1.17
N GLU A 244 -1.58 19.77 0.09
CA GLU A 244 -0.18 20.01 0.48
C GLU A 244 0.76 18.99 -0.19
N LEU A 245 0.38 17.72 -0.21
CA LEU A 245 1.16 16.68 -0.89
C LEU A 245 1.22 16.91 -2.41
N ASP A 246 0.11 17.27 -3.06
CA ASP A 246 0.11 17.56 -4.50
C ASP A 246 1.00 18.75 -4.86
N GLN A 247 0.93 19.83 -4.06
CA GLN A 247 1.74 21.02 -4.25
C GLN A 247 3.23 20.71 -4.06
N LEU A 248 3.61 20.17 -2.90
CA LEU A 248 5.01 19.85 -2.58
C LEU A 248 5.63 18.93 -3.62
N ASN A 249 4.89 17.90 -4.06
CA ASN A 249 5.40 16.96 -5.04
C ASN A 249 5.50 17.55 -6.45
N THR A 250 4.73 18.57 -6.76
CA THR A 250 4.91 19.35 -7.99
C THR A 250 6.16 20.23 -7.89
N GLU A 251 6.35 20.92 -6.76
CA GLU A 251 7.51 21.79 -6.52
C GLU A 251 8.84 21.03 -6.52
N LEU A 252 8.85 19.80 -5.97
CA LEU A 252 10.04 18.94 -5.92
C LEU A 252 10.24 18.09 -7.20
N GLY A 253 9.49 18.35 -8.27
CA GLY A 253 9.66 17.67 -9.56
C GLY A 253 9.25 16.19 -9.59
N PHE A 254 8.52 15.71 -8.58
CA PHE A 254 7.90 14.37 -8.63
C PHE A 254 6.71 14.35 -9.60
N LEU A 255 5.96 15.45 -9.67
CA LEU A 255 4.81 15.64 -10.55
C LEU A 255 5.06 16.77 -11.54
N HIS A 256 4.45 16.67 -12.71
CA HIS A 256 4.37 17.80 -13.63
C HIS A 256 3.46 18.91 -13.06
N PRO A 257 3.74 20.19 -13.36
CA PRO A 257 2.81 21.29 -13.13
C PRO A 257 1.44 20.99 -13.72
N HIS A 258 0.36 21.42 -13.05
CA HIS A 258 -1.02 21.12 -13.46
C HIS A 258 -1.31 21.45 -14.93
N ALA A 259 -0.75 22.54 -15.45
CA ALA A 259 -0.94 22.96 -16.84
C ALA A 259 -0.35 21.99 -17.88
N GLU A 260 0.62 21.16 -17.49
CA GLU A 260 1.31 20.22 -18.38
C GLU A 260 0.77 18.79 -18.27
N ARG A 261 -0.07 18.50 -17.25
CA ARG A 261 -0.48 17.13 -16.91
C ARG A 261 -1.34 16.48 -17.99
N ASP A 262 -2.10 17.26 -18.75
CA ASP A 262 -2.96 16.74 -19.82
C ASP A 262 -2.13 16.20 -20.99
N ASP A 263 -0.98 16.84 -21.28
CA ASP A 263 -0.10 16.45 -22.41
C ASP A 263 0.97 15.43 -21.99
N LEU A 264 1.61 15.63 -20.83
CA LEU A 264 2.76 14.84 -20.38
C LEU A 264 2.38 13.71 -19.41
N GLY A 265 1.15 13.76 -18.87
CA GLY A 265 0.72 12.97 -17.73
C GLY A 265 1.21 13.56 -16.40
N LYS A 266 0.78 12.93 -15.30
CA LYS A 266 1.01 13.48 -13.95
C LYS A 266 2.43 13.31 -13.44
N PHE A 267 3.07 12.17 -13.65
CA PHE A 267 4.41 11.89 -13.13
C PHE A 267 5.50 12.29 -14.12
N THR A 268 6.54 12.95 -13.60
CA THR A 268 7.81 13.13 -14.30
C THR A 268 8.53 11.79 -14.47
N GLN A 269 9.58 11.74 -15.30
CA GLN A 269 10.38 10.52 -15.46
C GLN A 269 10.97 10.02 -14.12
N GLU A 270 11.46 10.95 -13.31
CA GLU A 270 11.98 10.67 -11.96
C GLU A 270 10.87 10.18 -11.04
N GLY A 271 9.68 10.78 -11.12
CA GLY A 271 8.49 10.33 -10.40
C GLY A 271 8.11 8.90 -10.75
N ARG A 272 8.07 8.56 -12.04
CA ARG A 272 7.78 7.19 -12.52
C ARG A 272 8.81 6.19 -11.99
N TYR A 273 10.10 6.54 -12.03
CA TYR A 273 11.15 5.69 -11.47
C TYR A 273 11.00 5.46 -9.97
N ARG A 274 10.68 6.50 -9.20
CA ARG A 274 10.43 6.37 -7.75
C ARG A 274 9.24 5.47 -7.47
N VAL A 275 8.11 5.67 -8.17
CA VAL A 275 6.92 4.79 -8.04
C VAL A 275 7.27 3.35 -8.41
N TRP A 276 8.01 3.13 -9.50
CA TRP A 276 8.48 1.81 -9.91
C TRP A 276 9.29 1.12 -8.82
N LYS A 277 10.25 1.83 -8.22
CA LYS A 277 11.06 1.31 -7.11
C LYS A 277 10.17 0.95 -5.91
N GLU A 278 9.21 1.78 -5.56
CA GLU A 278 8.33 1.49 -4.42
C GLU A 278 7.38 0.32 -4.71
N ILE A 279 6.88 0.17 -5.94
CA ILE A 279 6.10 -1.00 -6.35
C ILE A 279 6.89 -2.28 -6.08
N TRP A 280 8.17 -2.34 -6.48
CA TRP A 280 9.03 -3.49 -6.20
C TRP A 280 9.20 -3.72 -4.70
N MET A 281 9.55 -2.68 -3.94
CA MET A 281 9.77 -2.78 -2.50
C MET A 281 8.51 -3.25 -1.74
N LEU A 282 7.33 -2.77 -2.13
CA LEU A 282 6.07 -3.15 -1.49
C LEU A 282 5.64 -4.56 -1.90
N ASN A 283 5.68 -4.87 -3.20
CA ASN A 283 5.16 -6.13 -3.72
C ASN A 283 6.02 -7.35 -3.41
N TYR A 284 7.33 -7.16 -3.23
CA TYR A 284 8.27 -8.27 -3.02
C TYR A 284 8.87 -8.28 -1.62
N LEU A 285 9.01 -7.12 -0.98
CA LEU A 285 9.65 -7.03 0.33
C LEU A 285 8.69 -6.50 1.41
N GLY A 286 7.50 -6.02 1.05
CA GLY A 286 6.55 -5.38 1.97
C GLY A 286 7.13 -4.18 2.71
N ARG A 287 8.05 -3.45 2.07
CA ARG A 287 8.72 -2.27 2.63
C ARG A 287 8.38 -1.05 1.78
N SER A 288 8.09 0.09 2.42
CA SER A 288 8.08 1.34 1.67
C SER A 288 9.50 1.73 1.31
N ALA A 289 9.68 2.37 0.17
CA ALA A 289 10.93 3.04 -0.12
C ALA A 289 11.09 4.23 0.85
N ARG A 290 12.32 4.47 1.30
CA ARG A 290 12.69 5.71 1.98
C ARG A 290 13.47 6.53 0.98
N TYR A 291 13.08 7.79 0.84
CA TYR A 291 13.76 8.75 0.00
C TYR A 291 14.31 9.78 0.98
N GLU A 292 15.62 9.71 1.19
CA GLU A 292 16.41 10.75 1.86
C GLU A 292 16.84 11.77 0.80
#